data_AF-N1JBP6-F1
#
_entry.id   AF-N1JBP6-F1
#
_cell.length_a   1.000
_cell.length_b   1.000
_cell.length_c   1.000
_cell.angle_alpha   90.00
_cell.angle_beta   90.00
_cell.angle_gamma   90.00
#
_symmetry.space_group_name_H-M   'P 1'
#
loop_
_entity.id
_entity.type
_entity.pdbx_description
1 polymer ?
#
loop_
_entity_poly.entity_id
_entity_poly.type
_entity_poly.pdbx_seq_one_letter_code
_entity_poly.pdbx_strand_id
1 'polypeptide(L)'
;MASHGGNEYSAPDGERDFLRKQVLNKKLDDNHDEIKYMIVNLTKQVAQLAKFKDVEVAVEEEKTSTTPPTAQVVLPQFLAEPPHSEHHPADPLRYSDGQLNLHKIRRVRYADDREKTVHGIWSDVVLPSQIDERAEHSAKNKVVILQALRILRADEKVFDKLEAIQINLQTALAPCHLWAARVALELDGDFQHVAIWAQAHSPSWLLFAEAIITVLRSHNKLDAAITLFSSMLPVKEESYIGFAWRLRQAFYRLPPFQQDTSSIRSILFSKIQQYMPRVWSSVQDVHHSYTTAALIELIVQGAEKVSRFVVEDHIFATSSTTIPLAGRSAPFYNLTIGEEASGKPG
;
A
#
# COMPACT_ATOMS: atom_id res chain seq x y z
N MET A 1 29.18 28.20 -63.33
CA MET A 1 27.98 28.19 -62.46
C MET A 1 28.43 27.78 -61.07
N ALA A 2 28.35 28.72 -60.12
CA ALA A 2 28.90 28.61 -58.78
C ALA A 2 27.94 27.85 -57.85
N SER A 3 28.48 26.96 -57.01
CA SER A 3 27.74 26.31 -55.92
C SER A 3 28.45 26.62 -54.60
N HIS A 4 27.68 27.13 -53.64
CA HIS A 4 28.12 27.60 -52.33
C HIS A 4 28.45 26.44 -51.38
N GLY A 5 29.58 26.57 -50.69
CA GLY A 5 29.94 25.75 -49.53
C GLY A 5 29.24 26.24 -48.26
N GLY A 6 28.71 25.29 -47.48
CA GLY A 6 28.28 25.49 -46.10
C GLY A 6 29.35 24.96 -45.16
N ASN A 7 29.89 25.83 -44.30
CA ASN A 7 30.86 25.54 -43.26
C ASN A 7 30.10 25.10 -41.99
N GLU A 8 30.23 23.83 -41.58
CA GLU A 8 29.83 23.38 -40.24
C GLU A 8 30.97 23.63 -39.25
N TYR A 9 30.78 24.60 -38.35
CA TYR A 9 31.63 24.80 -37.19
C TYR A 9 31.35 23.71 -36.14
N SER A 10 32.25 22.73 -36.05
CA SER A 10 32.31 21.81 -34.90
C SER A 10 33.01 22.50 -33.73
N ALA A 11 32.29 22.72 -32.64
CA ALA A 11 32.87 23.18 -31.37
C ALA A 11 33.68 22.05 -30.70
N PRO A 12 34.84 22.34 -30.09
CA PRO A 12 35.72 21.32 -29.54
C PRO A 12 35.16 20.71 -28.24
N ASP A 13 35.20 19.38 -28.15
CA ASP A 13 34.65 18.54 -27.06
C ASP A 13 35.11 18.91 -25.63
N GLY A 14 36.16 19.73 -25.48
CA GLY A 14 36.67 20.14 -24.16
C GLY A 14 35.75 21.09 -23.38
N GLU A 15 34.93 21.89 -24.06
CA GLU A 15 34.11 22.93 -23.39
C GLU A 15 32.85 22.35 -22.72
N ARG A 16 32.30 21.25 -23.26
CA ARG A 16 31.14 20.56 -22.67
C ARG A 16 31.47 19.86 -21.36
N ASP A 17 32.67 19.32 -21.22
CA ASP A 17 33.09 18.62 -20.01
C ASP A 17 33.39 19.57 -18.84
N PHE A 18 33.87 20.79 -19.14
CA PHE A 18 34.06 21.82 -18.11
C PHE A 18 32.72 22.32 -17.55
N LEU A 19 31.75 22.58 -18.42
CA LEU A 19 30.40 23.01 -18.00
C LEU A 19 29.65 21.93 -17.22
N ARG A 20 29.81 20.64 -17.58
CA ARG A 20 29.23 19.53 -16.80
C ARG A 20 29.79 19.43 -15.39
N LYS A 21 31.10 19.62 -15.21
CA LYS A 21 31.74 19.61 -13.88
C LYS A 21 31.29 20.78 -13.01
N GLN A 22 31.12 21.99 -13.59
CA GLN A 22 30.58 23.13 -12.85
C GLN A 22 29.13 22.92 -12.39
N VAL A 23 28.28 22.34 -13.25
CA VAL A 23 26.87 22.06 -12.90
C VAL A 23 26.78 20.98 -11.82
N LEU A 24 27.64 19.96 -11.84
CA LEU A 24 27.67 18.93 -10.80
C LEU A 24 28.13 19.48 -9.45
N ASN A 25 29.17 20.31 -9.42
CA ASN A 25 29.65 20.90 -8.16
C ASN A 25 28.59 21.83 -7.55
N LYS A 26 27.91 22.64 -8.35
CA LYS A 26 26.82 23.51 -7.86
C LYS A 26 25.66 22.70 -7.26
N LYS A 27 25.27 21.59 -7.89
CA LYS A 27 24.25 20.68 -7.32
C LYS A 27 24.70 20.00 -6.03
N LEU A 28 25.99 19.77 -5.85
CA LEU A 28 26.53 19.16 -4.64
C LEU A 28 26.47 20.14 -3.46
N ASP A 29 26.77 21.41 -3.71
CA ASP A 29 26.71 22.48 -2.71
C ASP A 29 25.26 22.80 -2.29
N ASP A 30 24.33 22.87 -3.26
CA ASP A 30 22.90 23.10 -2.96
C ASP A 30 22.31 21.98 -2.09
N ASN A 31 22.69 20.72 -2.35
CA ASN A 31 22.28 19.58 -1.53
C ASN A 31 22.90 19.62 -0.12
N HIS A 32 24.11 20.17 0.03
CA HIS A 32 24.78 20.23 1.32
C HIS A 32 24.10 21.21 2.29
N ASP A 33 23.60 22.33 1.78
CA ASP A 33 22.87 23.32 2.58
C ASP A 33 21.45 22.85 2.94
N GLU A 34 20.78 22.09 2.07
CA GLU A 34 19.50 21.46 2.38
C GLU A 34 19.65 20.41 3.50
N ILE A 35 20.73 19.62 3.46
CA ILE A 35 21.05 18.64 4.52
C ILE A 35 21.33 19.35 5.85
N LYS A 36 22.09 20.46 5.86
CA LYS A 36 22.32 21.25 7.08
C LYS A 36 21.02 21.80 7.65
N TYR A 37 20.13 22.30 6.79
CA TYR A 37 18.83 22.81 7.21
C TYR A 37 17.98 21.72 7.86
N MET A 38 17.94 20.51 7.28
CA MET A 38 17.22 19.36 7.84
C MET A 38 17.76 18.93 9.21
N ILE A 39 19.09 18.89 9.39
CA ILE A 39 19.73 18.52 10.67
C ILE A 39 19.37 19.51 11.78
N VAL A 40 19.39 20.81 11.49
CA VAL A 40 18.99 21.85 12.47
C VAL A 40 17.52 21.70 12.85
N ASN A 41 16.64 21.40 11.90
CA ASN A 41 15.21 21.23 12.16
C ASN A 41 14.92 19.97 13.00
N LEU A 42 15.57 18.85 12.69
CA LEU A 42 15.50 17.62 13.49
C LEU A 42 15.99 17.84 14.93
N THR A 43 17.09 18.57 15.11
CA THR A 43 17.64 18.87 16.44
C THR A 43 16.65 19.70 17.27
N LYS A 44 15.95 20.66 16.66
CA LYS A 44 14.88 21.42 17.33
C LYS A 44 13.69 20.55 17.75
N GLN A 45 13.29 19.59 16.91
CA GLN A 45 12.19 18.66 17.23
C GLN A 45 12.55 17.72 18.38
N VAL A 46 13.78 17.19 18.41
CA VAL A 46 14.27 16.36 19.51
C VAL A 46 14.32 17.14 20.82
N ALA A 47 14.77 18.40 20.79
CA ALA A 47 14.76 19.27 21.97
C ALA A 47 13.35 19.60 22.47
N GLN A 48 12.34 19.70 21.59
CA GLN A 48 10.95 19.85 21.99
C GLN A 48 10.40 18.57 22.64
N LEU A 49 10.70 17.40 22.09
CA LEU A 49 10.29 16.11 22.65
C LEU A 49 10.90 15.84 24.04
N ALA A 50 12.13 16.28 24.29
CA ALA A 50 12.76 16.18 25.61
C ALA A 50 11.97 16.97 26.68
N LYS A 51 11.44 18.15 26.33
CA LYS A 51 10.62 18.98 27.25
C LYS A 51 9.29 18.34 27.63
N PHE A 52 8.73 17.47 26.79
CA PHE A 52 7.49 16.76 27.11
C PHE A 52 7.73 15.59 28.08
N LYS A 53 8.93 15.00 28.05
CA LYS A 53 9.26 13.85 28.91
C LYS A 53 9.46 14.24 30.37
N ASP A 54 9.89 15.47 30.63
CA ASP A 54 10.05 16.00 32.00
C ASP A 54 8.71 16.37 32.67
N VAL A 55 7.63 16.52 31.90
CA VAL A 55 6.28 16.80 32.44
C VAL A 55 5.56 15.51 32.87
N GLU A 56 5.88 14.37 32.25
CA GLU A 56 5.23 13.08 32.54
C GLU A 56 5.74 12.42 33.83
N VAL A 57 6.95 12.79 34.30
CA VAL A 57 7.51 12.32 35.58
C VAL A 57 6.92 13.06 36.79
N ALA A 58 6.31 14.23 36.60
CA ALA A 58 5.77 15.04 37.69
C ALA A 58 4.32 14.68 38.10
N VAL A 59 3.67 13.70 37.43
CA VAL A 59 2.24 13.37 37.65
C VAL A 59 2.04 12.04 38.42
N GLU A 60 3.10 11.27 38.70
CA GLU A 60 2.98 9.95 39.37
C GLU A 60 3.22 9.96 40.90
N GLU A 61 3.38 11.11 41.55
CA GLU A 61 3.47 11.20 43.02
C GLU A 61 2.23 11.84 43.67
N GLU A 62 1.04 11.26 43.47
CA GLU A 62 -0.05 11.44 44.44
C GLU A 62 -1.15 10.39 44.23
N LYS A 63 -1.19 9.34 45.07
CA LYS A 63 -2.42 8.75 45.66
C LYS A 63 -2.15 7.46 46.43
N THR A 64 -2.23 7.55 47.75
CA THR A 64 -2.62 6.45 48.64
C THR A 64 -3.57 7.00 49.71
N SER A 65 -4.83 6.52 49.76
CA SER A 65 -5.56 6.16 51.00
C SER A 65 -7.05 5.82 50.78
N THR A 66 -7.36 4.52 50.92
CA THR A 66 -8.35 3.82 51.78
C THR A 66 -9.80 4.32 52.06
N THR A 67 -10.75 3.47 51.62
CA THR A 67 -12.05 2.97 52.21
C THR A 67 -13.43 3.72 52.11
N PRO A 68 -14.57 2.99 51.97
CA PRO A 68 -15.94 3.46 51.60
C PRO A 68 -17.02 3.19 52.70
N PRO A 69 -18.36 3.10 52.45
CA PRO A 69 -19.34 3.87 51.64
C PRO A 69 -20.59 4.33 52.45
N THR A 70 -21.38 5.30 51.96
CA THR A 70 -22.81 5.46 52.36
C THR A 70 -23.67 5.90 51.17
N ALA A 71 -24.77 5.18 50.97
CA ALA A 71 -25.78 5.38 49.94
C ALA A 71 -26.61 6.66 50.15
N GLN A 72 -26.94 7.36 49.06
CA GLN A 72 -28.21 8.10 48.92
C GLN A 72 -28.74 8.02 47.49
N VAL A 73 -30.03 7.72 47.42
CA VAL A 73 -30.91 7.65 46.25
C VAL A 73 -31.46 9.04 45.97
N VAL A 74 -31.35 9.55 44.74
CA VAL A 74 -32.24 10.60 44.20
C VAL A 74 -32.55 10.29 42.72
N LEU A 75 -33.84 10.39 42.38
CA LEU A 75 -34.50 10.11 41.10
C LEU A 75 -34.10 11.07 39.95
N PRO A 76 -34.44 10.74 38.67
CA PRO A 76 -33.89 11.37 37.47
C PRO A 76 -34.64 12.66 37.08
N GLN A 77 -33.90 13.66 36.59
CA GLN A 77 -34.45 14.79 35.85
C GLN A 77 -34.13 14.63 34.35
N PHE A 78 -35.20 14.43 33.60
CA PHE A 78 -35.27 14.58 32.16
C PHE A 78 -35.17 16.06 31.78
N LEU A 79 -34.48 16.32 30.66
CA LEU A 79 -34.51 17.50 29.76
C LEU A 79 -33.33 18.49 29.82
N ALA A 80 -32.48 18.32 28.80
CA ALA A 80 -31.88 19.35 27.93
C ALA A 80 -30.51 19.93 28.30
N GLU A 81 -29.46 19.32 27.74
CA GLU A 81 -28.50 20.06 26.89
C GLU A 81 -28.22 19.21 25.62
N PRO A 82 -28.12 19.82 24.42
CA PRO A 82 -27.66 19.09 23.23
C PRO A 82 -26.21 18.65 23.48
N PRO A 83 -25.80 17.44 23.07
CA PRO A 83 -24.42 17.04 23.27
C PRO A 83 -23.56 18.01 22.49
N HIS A 84 -22.76 18.79 23.23
CA HIS A 84 -21.56 19.41 22.71
C HIS A 84 -20.89 18.39 21.81
N SER A 85 -20.58 18.81 20.58
CA SER A 85 -19.75 18.07 19.64
C SER A 85 -18.48 17.65 20.36
N GLU A 86 -18.49 16.46 20.96
CA GLU A 86 -17.30 15.76 21.38
C GLU A 86 -16.49 15.64 20.11
N HIS A 87 -15.42 16.45 20.02
CA HIS A 87 -14.33 16.19 19.11
C HIS A 87 -13.75 14.85 19.51
N HIS A 88 -14.38 13.76 19.05
CA HIS A 88 -13.74 12.47 19.01
C HIS A 88 -12.43 12.69 18.26
N PRO A 89 -11.28 12.32 18.85
CA PRO A 89 -10.02 12.39 18.13
C PRO A 89 -10.22 11.62 16.84
N ALA A 90 -9.94 12.27 15.71
CA ALA A 90 -10.16 11.72 14.38
C ALA A 90 -9.65 10.29 14.34
N ASP A 91 -10.55 9.32 14.19
CA ASP A 91 -10.19 7.91 14.09
C ASP A 91 -9.17 7.82 12.95
N PRO A 92 -7.90 7.47 13.23
CA PRO A 92 -6.86 7.53 12.22
C PRO A 92 -7.16 6.56 11.08
N LEU A 93 -8.06 5.58 11.25
CA LEU A 93 -8.47 4.65 10.21
C LEU A 93 -9.64 5.15 9.37
N ARG A 94 -10.13 6.37 9.59
CA ARG A 94 -11.24 6.95 8.83
C ARG A 94 -10.82 8.20 8.06
N TYR A 95 -11.49 8.43 6.94
CA TYR A 95 -11.47 9.70 6.23
C TYR A 95 -12.23 10.76 7.04
N SER A 96 -12.06 12.02 6.65
CA SER A 96 -12.78 13.16 7.25
C SER A 96 -14.31 13.10 7.07
N ASP A 97 -14.80 12.25 6.17
CA ASP A 97 -16.22 11.97 5.94
C ASP A 97 -16.76 10.81 6.81
N GLY A 98 -15.92 10.25 7.68
CA GLY A 98 -16.27 9.12 8.56
C GLY A 98 -16.19 7.74 7.90
N GLN A 99 -15.90 7.63 6.60
CA GLN A 99 -15.70 6.34 5.94
C GLN A 99 -14.38 5.69 6.36
N LEU A 100 -14.35 4.36 6.38
CA LEU A 100 -13.12 3.61 6.65
C LEU A 100 -12.13 3.83 5.50
N ASN A 101 -10.92 4.24 5.85
CA ASN A 101 -9.81 4.33 4.92
C ASN A 101 -9.15 2.95 4.81
N LEU A 102 -9.70 2.13 3.90
CA LEU A 102 -9.19 0.79 3.61
C LEU A 102 -7.78 0.80 2.99
N HIS A 103 -7.30 1.96 2.54
CA HIS A 103 -5.95 2.14 1.98
C HIS A 103 -4.91 2.50 3.03
N LYS A 104 -5.32 2.75 4.28
CA LYS A 104 -4.40 3.11 5.37
C LYS A 104 -3.93 1.84 6.08
N ILE A 105 -2.80 1.32 5.63
CA ILE A 105 -2.16 0.17 6.25
C ILE A 105 -1.76 0.55 7.69
N ARG A 106 -2.16 -0.27 8.66
CA ARG A 106 -1.81 -0.10 10.07
C ARG A 106 -0.28 -0.02 10.17
N ARG A 107 0.26 1.09 10.68
CA ARG A 107 1.71 1.22 10.88
C ARG A 107 2.13 0.29 12.00
N VAL A 108 2.58 -0.90 11.65
CA VAL A 108 3.27 -1.81 12.57
C VAL A 108 4.57 -1.13 12.98
N ARG A 109 4.81 -1.01 14.28
CA ARG A 109 6.09 -0.53 14.81
C ARG A 109 7.04 -1.72 14.79
N TYR A 110 8.05 -1.65 13.94
CA TYR A 110 9.11 -2.65 13.87
C TYR A 110 10.25 -2.22 14.80
N ALA A 111 10.81 -3.16 15.54
CA ALA A 111 11.98 -2.94 16.38
C ALA A 111 13.26 -2.80 15.52
N ASP A 112 13.34 -3.53 14.41
CA ASP A 112 14.49 -3.52 13.50
C ASP A 112 14.08 -3.76 12.01
N ASP A 113 15.06 -3.62 11.10
CA ASP A 113 14.87 -3.86 9.67
C ASP A 113 14.53 -5.33 9.34
N ARG A 114 14.87 -6.24 10.24
CA ARG A 114 14.61 -7.67 10.08
C ARG A 114 13.15 -7.99 10.32
N GLU A 115 12.56 -7.47 11.40
CA GLU A 115 11.13 -7.54 11.67
C GLU A 115 10.37 -6.98 10.48
N LYS A 116 10.80 -5.82 9.96
CA LYS A 116 10.20 -5.21 8.76
C LYS A 116 10.29 -6.12 7.53
N THR A 117 11.42 -6.80 7.33
CA THR A 117 11.63 -7.69 6.17
C THR A 117 10.80 -8.96 6.28
N VAL A 118 10.83 -9.64 7.42
CA VAL A 118 10.09 -10.89 7.66
C VAL A 118 8.59 -10.62 7.69
N HIS A 119 8.13 -9.60 8.42
CA HIS A 119 6.72 -9.18 8.42
C HIS A 119 6.29 -8.63 7.07
N GLY A 120 7.23 -8.11 6.29
CA GLY A 120 6.98 -7.81 4.89
C GLY A 120 6.50 -9.08 4.20
N ILE A 121 7.36 -10.10 4.16
CA ILE A 121 7.12 -11.36 3.45
C ILE A 121 5.95 -12.16 3.99
N TRP A 122 5.80 -12.22 5.31
CA TRP A 122 4.74 -12.92 6.01
C TRP A 122 4.08 -11.97 7.00
N SER A 123 2.98 -11.35 6.59
CA SER A 123 2.28 -10.31 7.36
C SER A 123 1.72 -10.79 8.70
N ASP A 124 1.40 -12.07 8.80
CA ASP A 124 0.77 -12.66 9.98
C ASP A 124 1.78 -13.19 10.99
N VAL A 125 3.08 -12.99 10.73
CA VAL A 125 4.13 -13.32 11.70
C VAL A 125 3.95 -12.49 12.97
N VAL A 126 3.94 -13.16 14.11
CA VAL A 126 3.94 -12.48 15.40
C VAL A 126 5.34 -11.96 15.68
N LEU A 127 5.45 -10.65 15.80
CA LEU A 127 6.71 -9.99 16.12
C LEU A 127 6.99 -10.08 17.62
N PRO A 128 8.25 -10.24 18.04
CA PRO A 128 8.64 -10.13 19.44
C PRO A 128 8.09 -8.87 20.12
N SER A 129 8.10 -7.74 19.40
CA SER A 129 7.54 -6.46 19.85
C SER A 129 6.03 -6.45 20.13
N GLN A 130 5.29 -7.47 19.66
CA GLN A 130 3.85 -7.62 19.85
C GLN A 130 3.49 -8.60 20.96
N ILE A 131 4.47 -9.33 21.51
CA ILE A 131 4.23 -10.35 22.53
C ILE A 131 4.22 -9.66 23.89
N ASP A 132 3.12 -9.81 24.61
CA ASP A 132 3.04 -9.32 25.98
C ASP A 132 3.90 -10.19 26.90
N GLU A 133 5.08 -9.69 27.28
CA GLU A 133 5.98 -10.36 28.21
C GLU A 133 5.37 -10.57 29.61
N ARG A 134 4.24 -9.90 29.91
CA ARG A 134 3.52 -10.03 31.19
C ARG A 134 2.54 -11.20 31.22
N ALA A 135 2.28 -11.86 30.10
CA ALA A 135 1.41 -13.03 30.07
C ALA A 135 2.08 -14.25 30.73
N GLU A 136 1.29 -15.02 31.49
CA GLU A 136 1.77 -16.24 32.17
C GLU A 136 2.09 -17.34 31.13
N HIS A 137 3.33 -17.34 30.65
CA HIS A 137 3.83 -18.38 29.74
C HIS A 137 4.50 -19.51 30.52
N SER A 138 4.21 -20.76 30.13
CA SER A 138 4.83 -21.94 30.78
C SER A 138 5.45 -22.87 29.75
N ALA A 139 6.74 -23.18 29.95
CA ALA A 139 7.48 -24.14 29.12
C ALA A 139 6.88 -25.56 29.16
N LYS A 140 6.09 -25.87 30.20
CA LYS A 140 5.42 -27.18 30.37
C LYS A 140 4.14 -27.30 29.56
N ASN A 141 3.62 -26.21 28.99
CA ASN A 141 2.39 -26.24 28.21
C ASN A 141 2.62 -27.06 26.95
N LYS A 142 1.87 -28.15 26.83
CA LYS A 142 1.94 -29.04 25.66
C LYS A 142 1.18 -28.39 24.51
N VAL A 143 1.87 -28.20 23.40
CA VAL A 143 1.27 -27.79 22.13
C VAL A 143 1.21 -29.03 21.26
N VAL A 144 0.00 -29.45 20.89
CA VAL A 144 -0.19 -30.54 19.94
C VAL A 144 -0.26 -29.92 18.55
N ILE A 145 0.78 -30.11 17.75
CA ILE A 145 0.77 -29.74 16.34
C ILE A 145 0.20 -30.92 15.57
N LEU A 146 -0.92 -30.71 14.87
CA LEU A 146 -1.56 -31.75 14.08
C LEU A 146 -0.67 -32.17 12.91
N GLN A 147 -0.67 -33.45 12.55
CA GLN A 147 0.12 -33.95 11.41
C GLN A 147 -0.19 -33.23 10.09
N ALA A 148 -1.42 -32.74 9.92
CA ALA A 148 -1.83 -31.95 8.76
C ALA A 148 -1.07 -30.62 8.63
N LEU A 149 -0.53 -30.09 9.74
CA LEU A 149 0.23 -28.84 9.79
C LEU A 149 1.73 -29.06 9.56
N ARG A 150 2.19 -30.30 9.37
CA ARG A 150 3.59 -30.57 9.04
C ARG A 150 4.02 -29.87 7.76
N ILE A 151 5.23 -29.34 7.79
CA ILE A 151 5.80 -28.55 6.70
C ILE A 151 6.88 -29.42 6.03
N LEU A 152 6.50 -30.08 4.93
CA LEU A 152 7.36 -31.04 4.23
C LEU A 152 7.88 -30.53 2.88
N ARG A 153 7.07 -29.74 2.16
CA ARG A 153 7.38 -29.25 0.82
C ARG A 153 7.29 -27.73 0.78
N ALA A 154 8.20 -27.11 0.06
CA ALA A 154 8.16 -25.68 -0.21
C ALA A 154 7.01 -25.40 -1.20
N ASP A 155 5.89 -24.93 -0.68
CA ASP A 155 4.69 -24.56 -1.45
C ASP A 155 4.02 -23.30 -0.89
N GLU A 156 2.93 -22.89 -1.53
CA GLU A 156 2.14 -21.71 -1.14
C GLU A 156 1.43 -21.86 0.20
N LYS A 157 1.26 -23.08 0.73
CA LYS A 157 0.52 -23.36 1.96
C LYS A 157 1.39 -23.27 3.22
N VAL A 158 2.69 -23.03 3.05
CA VAL A 158 3.64 -22.99 4.16
C VAL A 158 3.27 -21.87 5.15
N PHE A 159 2.88 -20.70 4.67
CA PHE A 159 2.47 -19.60 5.55
C PHE A 159 1.15 -19.90 6.27
N ASP A 160 0.14 -20.47 5.59
CA ASP A 160 -1.12 -20.87 6.22
C ASP A 160 -0.88 -21.88 7.36
N LYS A 161 0.01 -22.85 7.14
CA LYS A 161 0.38 -23.84 8.17
C LYS A 161 1.12 -23.19 9.33
N LEU A 162 2.05 -22.28 9.05
CA LEU A 162 2.79 -21.57 10.08
C LEU A 162 1.88 -20.67 10.91
N GLU A 163 0.91 -19.99 10.29
CA GLU A 163 -0.09 -19.19 10.97
C GLU A 163 -0.93 -20.06 11.92
N ALA A 164 -1.44 -21.19 11.44
CA ALA A 164 -2.19 -22.12 12.28
C ALA A 164 -1.36 -22.67 13.45
N ILE A 165 -0.07 -22.98 13.23
CA ILE A 165 0.84 -23.42 14.29
C ILE A 165 1.08 -22.29 15.30
N GLN A 166 1.28 -21.05 14.84
CA GLN A 166 1.48 -19.88 15.67
C GLN A 166 0.26 -19.62 16.57
N ILE A 167 -0.96 -19.71 16.02
CA ILE A 167 -2.21 -19.60 16.78
C ILE A 167 -2.29 -20.68 17.87
N ASN A 168 -1.91 -21.92 17.56
CA ASN A 168 -1.87 -23.01 18.54
C ASN A 168 -0.84 -22.76 19.65
N LEU A 169 0.34 -22.24 19.30
CA LEU A 169 1.40 -21.88 20.26
C LEU A 169 0.94 -20.76 21.19
N GLN A 170 0.26 -19.74 20.66
CA GLN A 170 -0.30 -18.63 21.43
C GLN A 170 -1.42 -19.10 22.36
N THR A 171 -2.36 -19.90 21.85
CA THR A 171 -3.50 -20.42 22.63
C THR A 171 -3.03 -21.30 23.78
N ALA A 172 -1.94 -22.06 23.58
CA ALA A 172 -1.31 -22.85 24.63
C ALA A 172 -0.40 -22.02 25.55
N LEU A 173 -0.28 -20.71 25.37
CA LEU A 173 0.59 -19.82 26.14
C LEU A 173 2.04 -20.34 26.18
N ALA A 174 2.53 -20.90 25.07
CA ALA A 174 3.90 -21.36 24.98
C ALA A 174 4.86 -20.15 24.94
N PRO A 175 5.99 -20.15 25.68
CA PRO A 175 6.97 -19.08 25.60
C PRO A 175 7.52 -18.92 24.17
N CYS A 176 7.53 -17.70 23.64
CA CYS A 176 7.95 -17.41 22.25
C CYS A 176 9.35 -17.92 21.91
N HIS A 177 10.30 -17.82 22.86
CA HIS A 177 11.66 -18.31 22.66
C HIS A 177 11.75 -19.83 22.42
N LEU A 178 10.69 -20.60 22.72
CA LEU A 178 10.61 -22.04 22.45
C LEU A 178 9.86 -22.39 21.16
N TRP A 179 9.22 -21.41 20.50
CA TRP A 179 8.38 -21.69 19.33
C TRP A 179 9.19 -22.31 18.20
N ALA A 180 10.32 -21.70 17.83
CA ALA A 180 11.20 -22.21 16.78
C ALA A 180 11.60 -23.67 17.02
N ALA A 181 12.03 -24.00 18.24
CA ALA A 181 12.42 -25.36 18.60
C ALA A 181 11.25 -26.37 18.49
N ARG A 182 10.04 -25.95 18.87
CA ARG A 182 8.84 -26.79 18.76
C ARG A 182 8.42 -27.01 17.31
N VAL A 183 8.42 -25.96 16.50
CA VAL A 183 8.05 -26.05 15.08
C VAL A 183 9.10 -26.84 14.29
N ALA A 184 10.38 -26.75 14.66
CA ALA A 184 11.45 -27.52 14.04
C ALA A 184 11.24 -29.04 14.09
N LEU A 185 10.46 -29.56 15.05
CA LEU A 185 10.13 -30.99 15.14
C LEU A 185 9.10 -31.43 14.09
N GLU A 186 8.38 -30.49 13.48
CA GLU A 186 7.33 -30.72 12.47
C GLU A 186 7.77 -30.36 11.05
N LEU A 187 9.04 -29.95 10.89
CA LEU A 187 9.69 -29.73 9.61
C LEU A 187 10.31 -31.04 9.10
N ASP A 188 10.16 -31.30 7.80
CA ASP A 188 10.77 -32.43 7.11
C ASP A 188 10.96 -32.07 5.62
N GLY A 189 11.49 -32.99 4.81
CA GLY A 189 11.62 -32.83 3.36
C GLY A 189 12.47 -31.63 2.96
N ASP A 190 11.88 -30.69 2.22
CA ASP A 190 12.56 -29.47 1.74
C ASP A 190 13.10 -28.61 2.89
N PHE A 191 12.51 -28.71 4.08
CA PHE A 191 12.87 -27.94 5.28
C PHE A 191 13.75 -28.69 6.28
N GLN A 192 14.18 -29.92 5.96
CA GLN A 192 14.97 -30.77 6.87
C GLN A 192 16.24 -30.06 7.37
N HIS A 193 16.91 -29.30 6.52
CA HIS A 193 18.12 -28.56 6.91
C HIS A 193 17.82 -27.43 7.90
N VAL A 194 16.68 -26.75 7.76
CA VAL A 194 16.20 -25.75 8.74
C VAL A 194 15.88 -26.41 10.07
N ALA A 195 15.28 -27.61 10.05
CA ALA A 195 14.98 -28.40 11.24
C ALA A 195 16.25 -28.69 12.05
N ILE A 196 17.29 -29.24 11.38
CA ILE A 196 18.58 -29.57 11.98
C ILE A 196 19.26 -28.32 12.53
N TRP A 197 19.31 -27.24 11.72
CA TRP A 197 19.93 -25.98 12.13
C TRP A 197 19.23 -25.36 13.34
N ALA A 198 17.89 -25.36 13.36
CA ALA A 198 17.12 -24.77 14.46
C ALA A 198 17.32 -25.54 15.78
N GLN A 199 17.37 -26.87 15.71
CA GLN A 199 17.65 -27.70 16.88
C GLN A 199 19.07 -27.46 17.43
N ALA A 200 20.05 -27.24 16.56
CA ALA A 200 21.43 -27.00 16.98
C ALA A 200 21.66 -25.59 17.57
N HIS A 201 20.95 -24.57 17.09
CA HIS A 201 21.24 -23.16 17.41
C HIS A 201 20.18 -22.46 18.26
N SER A 202 19.01 -23.08 18.47
CA SER A 202 17.88 -22.48 19.22
C SER A 202 17.56 -21.04 18.78
N PRO A 203 17.26 -20.81 17.48
CA PRO A 203 17.03 -19.48 16.96
C PRO A 203 15.78 -18.84 17.57
N SER A 204 15.74 -17.50 17.58
CA SER A 204 14.49 -16.78 17.87
C SER A 204 13.42 -17.10 16.83
N TRP A 205 12.14 -16.89 17.18
CA TRP A 205 11.03 -17.12 16.25
C TRP A 205 11.20 -16.39 14.92
N LEU A 206 11.64 -15.14 14.96
CA LEU A 206 11.86 -14.32 13.78
C LEU A 206 13.01 -14.85 12.91
N LEU A 207 14.12 -15.29 13.53
CA LEU A 207 15.26 -15.89 12.84
C LEU A 207 14.90 -17.24 12.22
N PHE A 208 14.03 -17.99 12.88
CA PHE A 208 13.48 -19.22 12.33
C PHE A 208 12.55 -18.97 11.13
N ALA A 209 11.65 -17.98 11.22
CA ALA A 209 10.78 -17.59 10.11
C ALA A 209 11.57 -17.14 8.88
N GLU A 210 12.67 -16.39 9.08
CA GLU A 210 13.57 -16.01 7.99
C GLU A 210 14.26 -17.21 7.33
N ALA A 211 14.63 -18.23 8.10
CA ALA A 211 15.19 -19.46 7.55
C ALA A 211 14.17 -20.19 6.66
N ILE A 212 12.91 -20.29 7.08
CA ILE A 212 11.82 -20.85 6.26
C ILE A 212 11.63 -20.04 4.97
N ILE A 213 11.59 -18.72 5.07
CA ILE A 213 11.49 -17.79 3.93
C ILE A 213 12.65 -18.01 2.94
N THR A 214 13.87 -18.24 3.45
CA THR A 214 15.05 -18.51 2.61
C THR A 214 14.87 -19.78 1.78
N VAL A 215 14.32 -20.85 2.37
CA VAL A 215 13.97 -22.07 1.63
C VAL A 215 12.91 -21.78 0.57
N LEU A 216 11.82 -21.11 0.94
CA LEU A 216 10.76 -20.76 -0.02
C LEU A 216 11.29 -19.92 -1.20
N ARG A 217 12.25 -19.01 -0.94
CA ARG A 217 12.92 -18.23 -1.98
C ARG A 217 13.77 -19.13 -2.89
N SER A 218 14.56 -20.04 -2.32
CA SER A 218 15.40 -20.96 -3.12
C SER A 218 14.59 -21.89 -4.02
N HIS A 219 13.35 -22.21 -3.64
CA HIS A 219 12.40 -22.99 -4.43
C HIS A 219 11.51 -22.13 -5.36
N ASN A 220 11.79 -20.83 -5.49
CA ASN A 220 11.03 -19.85 -6.28
C ASN A 220 9.53 -19.78 -5.93
N LYS A 221 9.18 -20.00 -4.66
CA LYS A 221 7.78 -20.00 -4.19
C LYS A 221 7.32 -18.62 -3.74
N LEU A 222 8.22 -17.76 -3.28
CA LEU A 222 7.89 -16.39 -2.87
C LEU A 222 7.71 -15.44 -4.06
N ASP A 223 8.52 -15.63 -5.11
CA ASP A 223 8.53 -14.74 -6.26
C ASP A 223 7.52 -15.15 -7.34
N ALA A 224 6.78 -16.23 -7.13
CA ALA A 224 5.78 -16.71 -8.08
C ALA A 224 4.69 -15.65 -8.35
N ALA A 225 4.21 -14.96 -7.31
CA ALA A 225 3.19 -13.92 -7.45
C ALA A 225 3.72 -12.68 -8.20
N ILE A 226 4.93 -12.21 -7.90
CA ILE A 226 5.58 -11.12 -8.65
C ILE A 226 5.81 -11.54 -10.09
N THR A 227 6.33 -12.76 -10.30
CA THR A 227 6.63 -13.28 -11.63
C THR A 227 5.36 -13.32 -12.46
N LEU A 228 4.27 -13.87 -11.91
CA LEU A 228 2.95 -13.87 -12.54
C LEU A 228 2.49 -12.45 -12.86
N PHE A 229 2.50 -11.55 -11.88
CA PHE A 229 2.10 -10.14 -12.08
C PHE A 229 2.94 -9.47 -13.19
N SER A 230 4.25 -9.69 -13.18
CA SER A 230 5.20 -9.12 -14.15
C SER A 230 5.07 -9.74 -15.54
N SER A 231 4.74 -11.02 -15.64
CA SER A 231 4.57 -11.74 -16.90
C SER A 231 3.16 -11.59 -17.50
N MET A 232 2.22 -10.98 -16.78
CA MET A 232 0.87 -10.79 -17.29
C MET A 232 0.84 -9.93 -18.55
N LEU A 233 0.20 -10.45 -19.59
CA LEU A 233 -0.08 -9.76 -20.84
C LEU A 233 -1.59 -9.79 -21.12
N PRO A 234 -2.10 -8.86 -21.95
CA PRO A 234 -3.44 -8.99 -22.49
C PRO A 234 -3.57 -10.30 -23.29
N VAL A 235 -4.70 -10.97 -23.16
CA VAL A 235 -5.04 -12.12 -24.00
C VAL A 235 -5.52 -11.60 -25.37
N LYS A 236 -5.41 -12.42 -26.42
CA LYS A 236 -5.96 -12.06 -27.74
C LYS A 236 -7.45 -11.72 -27.61
N GLU A 237 -7.86 -10.63 -28.24
CA GLU A 237 -9.25 -10.12 -28.26
C GLU A 237 -9.81 -9.73 -26.89
N GLU A 238 -8.96 -9.60 -25.87
CA GLU A 238 -9.38 -9.16 -24.56
C GLU A 238 -9.70 -7.66 -24.54
N SER A 239 -10.81 -7.30 -23.90
CA SER A 239 -11.17 -5.90 -23.66
C SER A 239 -10.27 -5.25 -22.62
N TYR A 240 -10.13 -3.92 -22.67
CA TYR A 240 -9.37 -3.17 -21.66
C TYR A 240 -9.88 -3.43 -20.24
N ILE A 241 -11.20 -3.49 -20.06
CA ILE A 241 -11.82 -3.82 -18.78
C ILE A 241 -11.44 -5.23 -18.32
N GLY A 242 -11.45 -6.22 -19.21
CA GLY A 242 -11.05 -7.60 -18.89
C GLY A 242 -9.60 -7.67 -18.41
N PHE A 243 -8.69 -7.02 -19.13
CA PHE A 243 -7.29 -7.00 -18.76
C PHE A 243 -7.05 -6.26 -17.43
N ALA A 244 -7.69 -5.10 -17.23
CA ALA A 244 -7.59 -4.33 -16.00
C ALA A 244 -8.09 -5.12 -14.77
N TRP A 245 -9.17 -5.88 -14.91
CA TRP A 245 -9.69 -6.73 -13.84
C TRP A 245 -8.74 -7.87 -13.47
N ARG A 246 -8.15 -8.55 -14.46
CA ARG A 246 -7.13 -9.58 -14.18
C ARG A 246 -5.91 -8.97 -13.51
N LEU A 247 -5.49 -7.78 -13.94
CA LEU A 247 -4.34 -7.09 -13.38
C LEU A 247 -4.59 -6.71 -11.92
N ARG A 248 -5.80 -6.23 -11.60
CA ARG A 248 -6.28 -6.01 -10.23
C ARG A 248 -6.23 -7.28 -9.39
N GLN A 249 -6.75 -8.40 -9.92
CA GLN A 249 -6.73 -9.68 -9.20
C GLN A 249 -5.31 -10.16 -8.92
N ALA A 250 -4.39 -10.03 -9.87
CA ALA A 250 -3.00 -10.42 -9.68
C ALA A 250 -2.28 -9.50 -8.69
N PHE A 251 -2.57 -8.19 -8.71
CA PHE A 251 -2.03 -7.24 -7.75
C PHE A 251 -2.39 -7.59 -6.31
N TYR A 252 -3.66 -7.90 -6.03
CA TYR A 252 -4.09 -8.27 -4.67
C TYR A 252 -3.65 -9.69 -4.24
N ARG A 253 -3.10 -10.49 -5.17
CA ARG A 253 -2.38 -11.73 -4.82
C ARG A 253 -0.92 -11.48 -4.45
N LEU A 254 -0.38 -10.29 -4.73
CA LEU A 254 0.94 -9.94 -4.24
C LEU A 254 0.89 -9.82 -2.72
N PRO A 255 1.91 -10.33 -2.02
CA PRO A 255 2.10 -10.04 -0.61
C PRO A 255 2.00 -8.52 -0.31
N PRO A 256 1.36 -8.10 0.79
CA PRO A 256 1.09 -6.69 1.08
C PRO A 256 2.32 -5.78 1.02
N PHE A 257 3.49 -6.26 1.47
CA PHE A 257 4.73 -5.50 1.43
C PHE A 257 5.26 -5.21 0.03
N GLN A 258 4.88 -6.00 -0.97
CA GLN A 258 5.29 -5.82 -2.37
C GLN A 258 4.37 -4.85 -3.10
N GLN A 259 3.10 -4.77 -2.68
CA GLN A 259 2.07 -3.96 -3.34
C GLN A 259 2.46 -2.48 -3.47
N ASP A 260 3.10 -1.90 -2.45
CA ASP A 260 3.52 -0.49 -2.44
C ASP A 260 4.99 -0.27 -2.81
N THR A 261 5.67 -1.28 -3.38
CA THR A 261 7.04 -1.10 -3.86
C THR A 261 7.10 -0.27 -5.15
N SER A 262 8.16 0.52 -5.31
CA SER A 262 8.42 1.27 -6.54
C SER A 262 8.54 0.36 -7.76
N SER A 263 9.06 -0.86 -7.60
CA SER A 263 9.17 -1.87 -8.66
C SER A 263 7.80 -2.30 -9.17
N ILE A 264 6.88 -2.72 -8.29
CA ILE A 264 5.52 -3.12 -8.69
C ILE A 264 4.78 -1.97 -9.35
N ARG A 265 4.94 -0.76 -8.81
CA ARG A 265 4.36 0.45 -9.39
C ARG A 265 4.90 0.76 -10.79
N SER A 266 6.21 0.61 -11.00
CA SER A 266 6.84 0.79 -12.31
C SER A 266 6.37 -0.26 -13.33
N ILE A 267 6.28 -1.52 -12.91
CA ILE A 267 5.74 -2.63 -13.73
C ILE A 267 4.29 -2.32 -14.13
N LEU A 268 3.47 -1.88 -13.18
CA LEU A 268 2.09 -1.47 -13.43
C LEU A 268 2.05 -0.39 -14.52
N PHE A 269 2.78 0.72 -14.36
CA PHE A 269 2.78 1.81 -15.32
C PHE A 269 3.27 1.39 -16.71
N SER A 270 4.35 0.61 -16.78
CA SER A 270 4.85 0.08 -18.05
C SER A 270 3.76 -0.70 -18.78
N LYS A 271 2.99 -1.53 -18.07
CA LYS A 271 1.87 -2.30 -18.67
C LYS A 271 0.72 -1.42 -19.12
N ILE A 272 0.27 -0.47 -18.30
CA ILE A 272 -0.84 0.42 -18.69
C ILE A 272 -0.45 1.27 -19.89
N GLN A 273 0.76 1.82 -19.88
CA GLN A 273 1.27 2.64 -20.97
C GLN A 273 1.39 1.84 -22.28
N GLN A 274 1.85 0.59 -22.20
CA GLN A 274 2.04 -0.25 -23.38
C GLN A 274 0.72 -0.82 -23.93
N TYR A 275 -0.19 -1.27 -23.06
CA TYR A 275 -1.35 -2.06 -23.47
C TYR A 275 -2.69 -1.34 -23.36
N MET A 276 -2.76 -0.25 -22.59
CA MET A 276 -3.98 0.54 -22.38
C MET A 276 -3.70 2.06 -22.43
N PRO A 277 -3.14 2.58 -23.55
CA PRO A 277 -2.67 3.97 -23.62
C PRO A 277 -3.79 5.01 -23.37
N ARG A 278 -5.02 4.73 -23.77
CA ARG A 278 -6.18 5.61 -23.49
C ARG A 278 -6.50 5.68 -21.99
N VAL A 279 -6.34 4.57 -21.27
CA VAL A 279 -6.50 4.54 -19.81
C VAL A 279 -5.35 5.30 -19.16
N TRP A 280 -4.11 5.09 -19.63
CA TRP A 280 -2.93 5.81 -19.14
C TRP A 280 -3.10 7.33 -19.21
N SER A 281 -3.58 7.87 -20.34
CA SER A 281 -3.83 9.31 -20.50
C SER A 281 -4.77 9.90 -19.43
N SER A 282 -5.69 9.10 -18.88
CA SER A 282 -6.59 9.56 -17.82
C SER A 282 -5.98 9.51 -16.41
N VAL A 283 -4.91 8.73 -16.21
CA VAL A 283 -4.29 8.49 -14.89
C VAL A 283 -2.93 9.22 -14.75
N GLN A 284 -2.30 9.59 -15.86
CA GLN A 284 -0.95 10.16 -15.89
C GLN A 284 -0.77 11.42 -15.04
N ASP A 285 -1.78 12.28 -14.91
CA ASP A 285 -1.62 13.56 -14.18
C ASP A 285 -1.84 13.41 -12.68
N VAL A 286 -2.58 12.37 -12.29
CA VAL A 286 -2.98 12.15 -10.90
C VAL A 286 -2.12 11.11 -10.19
N HIS A 287 -1.33 10.33 -10.93
CA HIS A 287 -0.77 9.10 -10.38
C HIS A 287 0.11 9.29 -9.15
N HIS A 288 0.91 10.36 -9.08
CA HIS A 288 1.82 10.64 -7.96
C HIS A 288 1.15 10.76 -6.59
N SER A 289 -0.14 11.12 -6.55
CA SER A 289 -0.88 11.39 -5.31
C SER A 289 -1.55 10.15 -4.71
N TYR A 290 -1.52 9.00 -5.39
CA TYR A 290 -2.23 7.79 -4.99
C TYR A 290 -1.29 6.63 -4.64
N THR A 291 -1.71 5.80 -3.68
CA THR A 291 -1.09 4.50 -3.39
C THR A 291 -1.23 3.58 -4.59
N THR A 292 -0.39 2.53 -4.70
CA THR A 292 -0.45 1.61 -5.84
C THR A 292 -1.80 0.87 -5.88
N ALA A 293 -2.36 0.54 -4.71
CA ALA A 293 -3.71 -0.03 -4.62
C ALA A 293 -4.79 0.92 -5.15
N ALA A 294 -4.76 2.21 -4.78
CA ALA A 294 -5.73 3.18 -5.28
C ALA A 294 -5.59 3.40 -6.80
N LEU A 295 -4.36 3.32 -7.34
CA LEU A 295 -4.13 3.40 -8.78
C LEU A 295 -4.71 2.21 -9.54
N ILE A 296 -4.59 0.99 -9.00
CA ILE A 296 -5.22 -0.20 -9.59
C ILE A 296 -6.72 0.02 -9.74
N GLU A 297 -7.39 0.59 -8.73
CA GLU A 297 -8.83 0.89 -8.81
C GLU A 297 -9.13 1.98 -9.86
N LEU A 298 -8.32 3.05 -9.93
CA LEU A 298 -8.46 4.09 -10.95
C LEU A 298 -8.27 3.54 -12.37
N ILE A 299 -7.34 2.60 -12.56
CA ILE A 299 -7.10 1.94 -13.85
C ILE A 299 -8.34 1.14 -14.28
N VAL A 300 -8.97 0.39 -13.37
CA VAL A 300 -10.19 -0.35 -13.68
C VAL A 300 -11.32 0.60 -14.06
N GLN A 301 -11.53 1.67 -13.30
CA GLN A 301 -12.53 2.70 -13.62
C GLN A 301 -12.24 3.39 -14.97
N GLY A 302 -10.97 3.67 -15.27
CA GLY A 302 -10.56 4.23 -16.56
C GLY A 302 -10.83 3.27 -17.72
N ALA A 303 -10.54 1.98 -17.54
CA ALA A 303 -10.82 0.94 -18.52
C ALA A 303 -12.33 0.78 -18.80
N GLU A 304 -13.16 0.89 -17.76
CA GLU A 304 -14.62 0.93 -17.88
C GLU A 304 -15.09 2.12 -18.72
N LYS A 305 -14.61 3.33 -18.40
CA LYS A 305 -14.96 4.54 -19.14
C LYS A 305 -14.57 4.43 -20.62
N VAL A 306 -13.34 4.00 -20.91
CA VAL A 306 -12.87 3.82 -22.30
C VAL A 306 -13.72 2.79 -23.04
N SER A 307 -14.12 1.71 -22.36
CA SER A 307 -15.00 0.69 -22.97
C SER A 307 -16.38 1.26 -23.30
N ARG A 308 -16.93 2.17 -22.48
CA ARG A 308 -18.19 2.87 -22.77
C ARG A 308 -18.05 3.84 -23.95
N PHE A 309 -16.94 4.59 -24.04
CA PHE A 309 -16.70 5.48 -25.16
C PHE A 309 -16.71 4.77 -26.51
N VAL A 310 -16.17 3.54 -26.59
CA VAL A 310 -16.21 2.76 -27.84
C VAL A 310 -17.64 2.41 -28.24
N VAL A 311 -18.53 2.14 -27.27
CA VAL A 311 -19.95 1.88 -27.52
C VAL A 311 -20.68 3.16 -27.92
N GLU A 312 -20.44 4.26 -27.20
CA GLU A 312 -21.02 5.57 -27.49
C GLU A 312 -20.61 6.08 -28.87
N ASP A 313 -19.32 6.03 -29.21
CA ASP A 313 -18.83 6.37 -30.55
C ASP A 313 -19.52 5.54 -31.62
N HIS A 314 -19.83 4.26 -31.36
CA HIS A 314 -20.57 3.43 -32.31
C HIS A 314 -22.03 3.87 -32.45
N ILE A 315 -22.70 4.21 -31.34
CA ILE A 315 -24.08 4.72 -31.34
C ILE A 315 -24.17 6.05 -32.09
N PHE A 316 -23.24 6.97 -31.86
CA PHE A 316 -23.24 8.31 -32.46
C PHE A 316 -22.62 8.37 -33.86
N ALA A 317 -21.73 7.43 -34.22
CA ALA A 317 -21.23 7.27 -35.59
C ALA A 317 -22.20 6.53 -36.52
N THR A 318 -23.14 5.76 -35.95
CA THR A 318 -24.23 5.22 -36.75
C THR A 318 -25.10 6.39 -37.18
N SER A 319 -24.97 6.79 -38.44
CA SER A 319 -25.77 7.85 -39.04
C SER A 319 -27.24 7.60 -38.68
N SER A 320 -27.87 8.58 -38.03
CA SER A 320 -29.30 8.67 -37.78
C SER A 320 -30.07 7.80 -38.76
N THR A 321 -30.57 6.66 -38.31
CA THR A 321 -31.72 6.06 -39.00
C THR A 321 -32.83 7.07 -38.77
N THR A 322 -33.02 7.96 -39.74
CA THR A 322 -34.15 8.86 -39.80
C THR A 322 -35.38 7.98 -39.88
N ILE A 323 -35.96 7.63 -38.73
CA ILE A 323 -37.26 6.98 -38.68
C ILE A 323 -38.24 8.08 -39.09
N PRO A 324 -38.88 8.00 -40.27
CA PRO A 324 -39.92 8.97 -40.61
C PRO A 324 -41.10 8.67 -39.69
N LEU A 325 -41.23 9.42 -38.60
CA LEU A 325 -42.47 9.48 -37.84
C LEU A 325 -43.49 10.21 -38.72
N ALA A 326 -44.19 9.45 -39.56
CA ALA A 326 -45.44 9.88 -40.18
C ALA A 326 -46.50 9.97 -39.07
N GLY A 327 -46.49 11.07 -38.32
CA GLY A 327 -47.43 11.34 -37.25
C GLY A 327 -47.85 12.80 -37.29
N ARG A 328 -49.11 13.05 -37.65
CA ARG A 328 -49.72 14.37 -37.73
C ARG A 328 -49.59 15.14 -36.41
N SER A 329 -49.21 16.42 -36.56
CA SER A 329 -49.57 17.55 -35.70
C SER A 329 -48.94 17.62 -34.31
N ALA A 330 -47.86 18.41 -34.21
CA ALA A 330 -47.59 19.24 -33.03
C ALA A 330 -47.16 20.65 -33.53
N PRO A 331 -47.65 21.73 -32.91
CA PRO A 331 -47.45 23.08 -33.43
C PRO A 331 -46.00 23.53 -33.23
N PHE A 332 -45.44 24.10 -34.30
CA PHE A 332 -44.16 24.78 -34.31
C PHE A 332 -44.14 25.92 -33.29
N TYR A 333 -43.28 25.83 -32.28
CA TYR A 333 -42.78 27.03 -31.61
C TYR A 333 -41.64 27.59 -32.47
N ASN A 334 -41.92 28.66 -33.22
CA ASN A 334 -40.88 29.45 -33.85
C ASN A 334 -40.17 30.28 -32.77
N LEU A 335 -38.99 29.83 -32.36
CA LEU A 335 -38.03 30.65 -31.62
C LEU A 335 -37.27 31.52 -32.61
N THR A 336 -37.76 32.74 -32.86
CA THR A 336 -36.97 33.78 -33.52
C THR A 336 -35.98 34.38 -32.53
N ILE A 337 -34.71 33.99 -32.66
CA ILE A 337 -33.58 34.68 -32.03
C ILE A 337 -33.30 35.91 -32.89
N GLY A 338 -33.43 37.10 -32.31
CA GLY A 338 -33.12 38.37 -32.97
C GLY A 338 -31.61 38.62 -33.00
N GLU A 339 -31.08 38.93 -34.18
CA GLU A 339 -29.77 39.57 -34.34
C GLU A 339 -29.94 41.09 -34.35
N GLU A 340 -29.33 41.76 -33.37
CA GLU A 340 -28.97 43.17 -33.47
C GLU A 340 -27.79 43.31 -34.45
N ALA A 341 -27.94 44.13 -35.50
CA ALA A 341 -27.27 45.43 -35.57
C ALA A 341 -27.37 46.12 -36.96
N SER A 342 -27.59 47.44 -36.89
CA SER A 342 -26.93 48.50 -37.69
C SER A 342 -27.46 48.87 -39.08
N GLY A 343 -28.02 50.09 -39.20
CA GLY A 343 -28.10 50.85 -40.45
C GLY A 343 -29.08 52.03 -40.48
N LYS A 344 -28.61 53.24 -40.13
CA LYS A 344 -29.24 54.59 -40.24
C LYS A 344 -29.54 55.02 -41.72
N PRO A 345 -29.98 56.26 -42.02
CA PRO A 345 -31.05 57.14 -41.48
C PRO A 345 -31.98 57.69 -42.59
N GLY A 346 -33.11 58.29 -42.23
CA GLY A 346 -33.96 59.07 -43.15
C GLY A 346 -35.16 59.68 -42.46
#